data_AF-A0A662AQM8-F1
#
_entry.id   AF-A0A662AQM8-F1
#
_cell.length_a   1.000
_cell.length_b   1.000
_cell.length_c   1.000
_cell.angle_alpha   90.00
_cell.angle_beta   90.00
_cell.angle_gamma   90.00
#
_symmetry.space_group_name_H-M   'P 1'
#
loop_
_entity.id
_entity.type
_entity.pdbx_description
1 polymer ?
#
loop_
_entity_poly.entity_id
_entity_poly.type
_entity_poly.pdbx_seq_one_letter_code
_entity_poly.pdbx_strand_id
1 'polypeptide(L)'
;GEHPDYQFVVAGAPSIDSSIYQQYLEGTDVKLIYNETYALLTCAEAGLVNSGTATLEAALFELPQVVLYRTSKLAYSIAKRLIKIKFISLVNLIYGKKLVEEVIQKDMTNLTRVELNRILNDCNYREEMKEGYRVLKRDLGERGVSQRIGERMIELLNSGT
;
A
#
# COMPACT_ATOMS: atom_id res chain seq x y z
N GLY A 1 12.57 -4.00 21.64
CA GLY A 1 11.93 -2.82 21.03
C GLY A 1 10.52 -2.67 21.57
N GLU A 2 9.77 -1.68 21.09
CA GLU A 2 8.37 -1.40 21.52
C GLU A 2 7.38 -2.52 21.13
N HIS A 3 7.79 -3.42 20.23
CA HIS A 3 7.02 -4.57 19.75
C HIS A 3 7.87 -5.86 19.85
N PRO A 4 8.09 -6.42 21.05
CA PRO A 4 8.96 -7.59 21.24
C PRO A 4 8.39 -8.88 20.64
N ASP A 5 7.07 -8.97 20.51
CA ASP A 5 6.37 -10.16 20.00
C ASP A 5 6.31 -10.21 18.46
N TYR A 6 6.90 -9.23 17.77
CA TYR A 6 6.80 -9.07 16.32
C TYR A 6 8.16 -9.17 15.64
N GLN A 7 8.21 -9.89 14.51
CA GLN A 7 9.35 -9.91 13.61
C GLN A 7 9.14 -8.89 12.48
N PHE A 8 10.05 -7.93 12.36
CA PHE A 8 10.06 -7.01 11.23
C PHE A 8 10.70 -7.66 10.01
N VAL A 9 10.08 -7.50 8.85
CA VAL A 9 10.54 -8.04 7.56
C VAL A 9 10.44 -6.96 6.49
N VAL A 10 11.46 -6.88 5.63
CA VAL A 10 11.46 -6.08 4.41
C VAL A 10 11.27 -7.01 3.22
N ALA A 11 10.23 -6.78 2.44
CA ALA A 11 10.07 -7.37 1.12
C ALA A 11 11.03 -6.67 0.14
N GLY A 12 12.13 -7.34 -0.20
CA GLY A 12 13.15 -6.83 -1.11
C GLY A 12 12.63 -6.81 -2.56
N ALA A 13 12.81 -5.68 -3.24
CA ALA A 13 12.51 -5.57 -4.66
C ALA A 13 13.62 -6.28 -5.46
N PRO A 14 13.31 -7.21 -6.38
CA PRO A 14 14.32 -7.97 -7.12
C PRO A 14 15.26 -7.11 -7.98
N SER A 15 14.81 -5.92 -8.37
CA SER A 15 15.57 -4.96 -9.17
C SER A 15 16.49 -4.05 -8.36
N ILE A 16 16.44 -4.11 -7.02
CA ILE A 16 17.21 -3.27 -6.12
C ILE A 16 18.33 -4.10 -5.49
N ASP A 17 19.55 -3.59 -5.60
CA ASP A 17 20.74 -4.24 -5.06
C ASP A 17 20.65 -4.41 -3.53
N SER A 18 21.04 -5.59 -3.04
CA SER A 18 21.02 -5.92 -1.61
C SER A 18 21.83 -4.96 -0.74
N SER A 19 22.90 -4.35 -1.27
CA SER A 19 23.72 -3.36 -0.56
C SER A 19 22.93 -2.12 -0.13
N ILE A 20 21.92 -1.72 -0.93
CA ILE A 20 21.04 -0.60 -0.60
C ILE A 20 20.20 -0.90 0.64
N TYR A 21 19.83 -2.16 0.85
CA TYR A 21 19.11 -2.57 2.06
C TYR A 21 20.06 -2.73 3.24
N GLN A 22 21.22 -3.36 3.03
CA GLN A 22 22.19 -3.65 4.09
C GLN A 22 22.60 -2.40 4.88
N GLN A 23 22.81 -1.25 4.22
CA GLN A 23 23.15 0.01 4.91
C GLN A 23 22.11 0.45 5.97
N TYR A 24 20.87 0.00 5.88
CA TYR A 24 19.79 0.32 6.82
C TYR A 24 19.45 -0.83 7.77
N LEU A 25 19.81 -2.07 7.41
CA LEU A 25 19.46 -3.27 8.17
C LEU A 25 20.62 -3.79 9.02
N GLU A 26 21.85 -3.34 8.77
CA GLU A 26 23.03 -3.73 9.53
C GLU A 26 22.84 -3.42 11.03
N GLY A 27 23.11 -4.42 11.89
CA GLY A 27 22.91 -4.31 13.33
C GLY A 27 21.45 -4.38 13.80
N THR A 28 20.51 -4.72 12.91
CA THR A 28 19.09 -4.93 13.25
C THR A 28 18.68 -6.38 13.08
N ASP A 29 17.63 -6.80 13.79
CA ASP A 29 17.04 -8.15 13.63
C ASP A 29 16.05 -8.23 12.46
N VAL A 30 16.00 -7.22 11.58
CA VAL A 30 15.05 -7.14 10.47
C VAL A 30 15.47 -8.08 9.35
N LYS A 31 14.55 -8.95 8.89
CA LYS A 31 14.83 -9.90 7.80
C LYS A 31 14.55 -9.27 6.43
N LEU A 32 15.45 -9.48 5.49
CA LEU A 32 15.24 -9.14 4.08
C LEU A 32 14.83 -10.39 3.31
N ILE A 33 13.66 -10.38 2.70
CA ILE A 33 13.10 -11.54 1.97
C ILE A 33 12.76 -11.11 0.54
N TYR A 34 13.16 -11.92 -0.43
CA TYR A 34 12.92 -11.68 -1.85
C TYR A 34 11.92 -12.69 -2.41
N ASN A 35 11.19 -12.30 -3.46
CA ASN A 35 10.29 -13.16 -4.24
C ASN A 35 9.11 -13.80 -3.48
N GLU A 36 8.90 -13.43 -2.23
CA GLU A 36 7.83 -13.96 -1.37
C GLU A 36 6.82 -12.87 -0.96
N THR A 37 6.69 -11.80 -1.74
CA THR A 37 5.84 -10.64 -1.40
C THR A 37 4.41 -11.05 -1.05
N TYR A 38 3.77 -11.93 -1.83
CA TYR A 38 2.40 -12.34 -1.56
C TYR A 38 2.26 -13.24 -0.33
N ALA A 39 3.26 -14.08 -0.05
CA ALA A 39 3.30 -14.83 1.20
C ALA A 39 3.38 -13.88 2.40
N LEU A 40 4.25 -12.86 2.32
CA LEU A 40 4.38 -11.82 3.34
C LEU A 40 3.10 -11.01 3.51
N LEU A 41 2.45 -10.59 2.43
CA LEU A 41 1.18 -9.86 2.50
C LEU A 41 0.07 -10.68 3.17
N THR A 42 0.10 -12.01 3.02
CA THR A 42 -0.90 -12.91 3.58
C THR A 42 -0.68 -13.18 5.07
N CYS A 43 0.57 -13.28 5.53
CA CYS A 43 0.89 -13.66 6.90
C CYS A 43 1.22 -12.48 7.83
N ALA A 44 1.52 -11.30 7.30
CA ALA A 44 1.81 -10.12 8.10
C ALA A 44 0.56 -9.60 8.82
N GLU A 45 0.76 -9.04 10.02
CA GLU A 45 -0.32 -8.44 10.81
C GLU A 45 -0.55 -6.96 10.48
N ALA A 46 0.51 -6.27 10.04
CA ALA A 46 0.45 -4.89 9.57
C ALA A 46 1.55 -4.62 8.54
N GLY A 47 1.31 -3.70 7.61
CA GLY A 47 2.24 -3.30 6.56
C GLY A 47 2.61 -1.81 6.61
N LEU A 48 3.88 -1.48 6.39
CA LEU A 48 4.33 -0.14 6.06
C LEU A 48 4.62 -0.10 4.56
N VAL A 49 3.77 0.60 3.80
CA VAL A 49 3.74 0.44 2.33
C VAL A 49 3.94 1.79 1.66
N ASN A 50 4.66 1.81 0.54
CA ASN A 50 4.76 3.03 -0.28
C ASN A 50 3.41 3.34 -0.95
N SER A 51 3.20 4.56 -1.45
CA SER A 51 1.95 4.99 -2.08
C SER A 51 1.71 4.44 -3.51
N GLY A 52 2.34 3.32 -3.87
CA GLY A 52 2.28 2.73 -5.22
C GLY A 52 1.22 1.64 -5.36
N THR A 53 1.40 0.79 -6.37
CA THR A 53 0.54 -0.40 -6.58
C THR A 53 0.59 -1.37 -5.41
N ALA A 54 1.71 -1.41 -4.68
CA ALA A 54 1.86 -2.20 -3.47
C ALA A 54 0.80 -1.87 -2.40
N THR A 55 0.32 -0.62 -2.33
CA THR A 55 -0.78 -0.26 -1.43
C THR A 55 -2.05 -1.05 -1.73
N LEU A 56 -2.37 -1.16 -3.03
CA LEU A 56 -3.58 -1.84 -3.48
C LEU A 56 -3.43 -3.35 -3.34
N GLU A 57 -2.25 -3.90 -3.66
CA GLU A 57 -1.95 -5.31 -3.42
C GLU A 57 -2.13 -5.65 -1.94
N ALA A 58 -1.54 -4.89 -1.02
CA ALA A 58 -1.72 -5.09 0.43
C ALA A 58 -3.20 -5.07 0.85
N ALA A 59 -4.00 -4.12 0.34
CA ALA A 59 -5.43 -4.07 0.61
C ALA A 59 -6.18 -5.30 0.06
N LEU A 60 -5.82 -5.80 -1.12
CA LEU A 60 -6.45 -6.99 -1.71
C LEU A 60 -6.17 -8.29 -0.95
N PHE A 61 -5.05 -8.33 -0.20
CA PHE A 61 -4.72 -9.37 0.76
C PHE A 61 -5.28 -9.11 2.17
N GLU A 62 -6.12 -8.08 2.32
CA GLU A 62 -6.70 -7.63 3.60
C GLU A 62 -5.67 -7.27 4.68
N LEU A 63 -4.44 -6.90 4.28
CA LEU A 63 -3.37 -6.49 5.19
C LEU A 63 -3.60 -5.05 5.70
N PRO A 64 -3.83 -4.84 7.01
CA PRO A 64 -3.88 -3.50 7.58
C PRO A 64 -2.57 -2.75 7.31
N GLN A 65 -2.62 -1.48 6.88
CA GLN A 65 -1.43 -0.80 6.41
C GLN A 65 -1.36 0.68 6.75
N VAL A 66 -0.14 1.20 6.84
CA VAL A 66 0.20 2.62 6.86
C VAL A 66 0.85 2.99 5.54
N VAL A 67 0.36 4.03 4.88
CA VAL A 67 0.93 4.49 3.60
C VAL A 67 1.97 5.57 3.86
N LEU A 68 3.20 5.32 3.42
CA LEU A 68 4.32 6.23 3.57
C LEU A 68 4.63 6.91 2.24
N TYR A 69 4.67 8.25 2.24
CA TYR A 69 5.10 9.01 1.07
C TYR A 69 6.09 10.12 1.42
N ARG A 70 7.28 10.06 0.81
CA ARG A 70 8.34 11.06 0.97
C ARG A 70 8.52 11.84 -0.34
N THR A 71 8.26 13.14 -0.28
CA THR A 71 8.42 14.05 -1.42
C THR A 71 9.09 15.35 -0.99
N SER A 72 9.63 16.11 -1.93
CA SER A 72 10.13 17.46 -1.65
C SER A 72 8.94 18.40 -1.39
N LYS A 73 9.06 19.29 -0.40
CA LYS A 73 7.99 20.26 -0.05
C LYS A 73 7.53 21.08 -1.27
N LEU A 74 8.44 21.35 -2.21
CA LEU A 74 8.18 22.06 -3.44
C LEU A 74 7.34 21.23 -4.43
N ALA A 75 7.73 19.98 -4.69
CA ALA A 75 6.98 19.09 -5.57
C ALA A 75 5.56 18.83 -5.04
N TYR A 76 5.41 18.62 -3.73
CA TYR A 76 4.10 18.46 -3.10
C TYR A 76 3.20 19.69 -3.26
N SER A 77 3.76 20.89 -3.03
CA SER A 77 3.00 22.14 -3.11
C SER A 77 2.54 22.45 -4.54
N ILE A 78 3.35 22.09 -5.54
CA ILE A 78 3.01 22.23 -6.96
C ILE A 78 1.95 21.19 -7.36
N ALA A 79 2.15 19.92 -7.01
CA ALA A 79 1.20 18.84 -7.31
C ALA A 79 -0.18 19.10 -6.70
N LYS A 80 -0.23 19.54 -5.43
CA LYS A 80 -1.48 19.87 -4.72
C LYS A 80 -2.20 21.09 -5.32
N ARG A 81 -1.48 22.03 -5.92
CA ARG A 81 -2.07 23.22 -6.57
C ARG A 81 -2.56 22.94 -7.98
N LEU A 82 -1.91 22.02 -8.70
CA LEU A 82 -2.27 21.65 -10.07
C LEU A 82 -3.34 20.54 -10.14
N ILE A 83 -3.39 19.65 -9.14
CA ILE A 83 -4.27 18.49 -9.13
C ILE A 83 -5.14 18.51 -7.86
N LYS A 84 -6.47 18.52 -8.00
CA LYS A 84 -7.46 18.42 -6.90
C LYS A 84 -7.58 16.98 -6.37
N ILE A 85 -6.47 16.30 -6.11
CA ILE A 85 -6.50 14.96 -5.50
C ILE A 85 -6.59 15.07 -3.98
N LYS A 86 -7.63 14.48 -3.40
CA LYS A 86 -7.88 14.45 -1.95
C LYS A 86 -6.97 13.47 -1.21
N PHE A 87 -6.46 12.46 -1.92
CA PHE A 87 -5.66 11.36 -1.40
C PHE A 87 -4.51 11.04 -2.36
N ILE A 88 -3.43 10.46 -1.84
CA ILE A 88 -2.27 10.01 -2.64
C ILE A 88 -2.35 8.51 -2.90
N SER A 89 -2.80 7.73 -1.91
CA SER A 89 -2.84 6.28 -2.04
C SER A 89 -3.96 5.82 -2.97
N LEU A 90 -3.70 4.77 -3.76
CA LEU A 90 -4.73 4.15 -4.59
C LEU A 90 -5.92 3.66 -3.78
N VAL A 91 -5.67 3.16 -2.56
CA VAL A 91 -6.71 2.68 -1.65
C VAL A 91 -7.71 3.77 -1.29
N ASN A 92 -7.23 4.91 -0.78
CA ASN A 92 -8.13 6.01 -0.41
C ASN A 92 -8.76 6.69 -1.63
N LEU A 93 -8.06 6.72 -2.77
CA LEU A 93 -8.61 7.24 -4.03
C LEU A 93 -9.78 6.39 -4.54
N ILE A 94 -9.63 5.07 -4.59
CA ILE A 94 -10.67 4.15 -5.04
C ILE A 94 -11.84 4.13 -4.05
N TYR A 95 -11.54 4.08 -2.75
CA TYR A 95 -12.56 4.06 -1.71
C TYR A 95 -13.30 5.40 -1.54
N GLY A 96 -12.75 6.50 -2.06
CA GLY A 96 -13.37 7.82 -2.06
C GLY A 96 -13.36 8.56 -0.71
N LYS A 97 -12.85 7.93 0.35
CA LYS A 97 -12.63 8.53 1.68
C LYS A 97 -11.37 7.95 2.32
N LYS A 98 -10.96 8.53 3.46
CA LYS A 98 -9.81 8.03 4.21
C LYS A 98 -10.14 6.66 4.83
N LEU A 99 -9.46 5.62 4.35
CA LEU A 99 -9.48 4.26 4.89
C LEU A 99 -8.15 3.92 5.57
N VAL A 100 -7.04 4.29 4.93
CA VAL A 100 -5.68 4.11 5.44
C VAL A 100 -5.04 5.45 5.76
N GLU A 101 -4.19 5.50 6.79
CA GLU A 101 -3.42 6.69 7.11
C GLU A 101 -2.32 6.92 6.06
N GLU A 102 -2.23 8.16 5.58
CA GLU A 102 -1.20 8.58 4.63
C GLU A 102 -0.22 9.50 5.37
N VAL A 103 0.92 8.94 5.78
CA VAL A 103 1.98 9.68 6.47
C VAL A 103 2.86 10.36 5.43
N ILE A 104 2.79 11.69 5.40
CA ILE A 104 3.52 12.55 4.46
C ILE A 104 4.48 13.46 5.25
N GLN A 105 5.70 13.70 4.74
CA GLN A 105 6.69 14.70 5.22
C GLN A 105 7.62 14.27 6.37
N LYS A 106 8.22 15.24 7.08
CA LYS A 106 9.49 15.13 7.84
C LYS A 106 9.37 14.36 9.18
N ASP A 107 8.16 14.22 9.71
CA ASP A 107 7.90 13.54 10.99
C ASP A 107 7.34 12.11 10.78
N MET A 108 7.82 11.40 9.75
CA MET A 108 7.30 10.07 9.43
C MET A 108 7.44 9.11 10.60
N THR A 109 8.53 9.18 11.36
CA THR A 109 8.81 8.21 12.42
C THR A 109 7.73 8.18 13.50
N ASN A 110 7.35 9.35 14.03
CA ASN A 110 6.37 9.43 15.11
C ASN A 110 4.96 9.07 14.62
N LEU A 111 4.54 9.64 13.48
CA LEU A 111 3.22 9.37 12.92
C LEU A 111 3.06 7.90 12.51
N THR A 112 4.09 7.32 11.89
CA THR A 112 4.08 5.89 11.53
C THR A 112 4.00 5.01 12.77
N ARG A 113 4.74 5.36 13.84
CA ARG A 113 4.70 4.62 15.10
C ARG A 113 3.32 4.67 15.74
N VAL A 114 2.73 5.85 15.87
CA VAL A 114 1.39 6.03 16.46
C VAL A 114 0.35 5.22 15.69
N GLU A 115 0.38 5.31 14.36
CA GLU A 115 -0.58 4.60 13.52
C GLU A 115 -0.36 3.08 13.54
N LEU A 116 0.88 2.62 13.45
CA LEU A 116 1.21 1.19 13.54
C LEU A 116 0.77 0.62 14.89
N ASN A 117 1.02 1.33 15.99
CA ASN A 117 0.54 0.96 17.31
C ASN A 117 -0.99 0.84 17.35
N ARG A 118 -1.71 1.76 16.69
CA ARG A 118 -3.16 1.70 16.62
C ARG A 118 -3.64 0.46 15.85
N ILE A 119 -3.07 0.19 14.67
CA ILE A 119 -3.39 -1.00 13.88
C ILE A 119 -3.18 -2.29 14.69
N LEU A 120 -2.07 -2.39 15.42
CA LEU A 120 -1.67 -3.58 16.16
C LEU A 120 -2.45 -3.79 17.47
N ASN A 121 -3.01 -2.74 18.08
CA ASN A 121 -3.63 -2.84 19.41
C ASN A 121 -5.15 -2.55 19.42
N ASP A 122 -5.68 -1.87 18.41
CA ASP A 122 -7.11 -1.56 18.27
C ASP A 122 -7.77 -2.53 17.28
N CYS A 123 -8.43 -3.56 17.81
CA CYS A 123 -9.10 -4.58 16.99
C CYS A 123 -10.25 -4.01 16.16
N ASN A 124 -11.00 -3.04 16.69
CA ASN A 124 -12.11 -2.42 15.98
C ASN A 124 -11.60 -1.61 14.80
N TYR A 125 -10.57 -0.80 15.02
CA TYR A 125 -9.94 -0.01 13.96
C TYR A 125 -9.39 -0.90 12.84
N ARG A 126 -8.77 -2.02 13.20
CA ARG A 126 -8.26 -3.01 12.24
C ARG A 126 -9.37 -3.64 11.41
N GLU A 127 -10.47 -4.04 12.05
CA GLU A 127 -11.59 -4.67 11.34
C GLU A 127 -12.35 -3.67 10.46
N GLU A 128 -12.47 -2.40 10.87
CA GLU A 128 -12.98 -1.33 10.00
C GLU A 128 -12.15 -1.19 8.71
N MET A 129 -10.82 -1.25 8.85
CA MET A 129 -9.91 -1.17 7.71
C MET A 129 -10.11 -2.36 6.76
N LYS A 130 -10.18 -3.59 7.30
CA LYS A 130 -10.42 -4.81 6.51
C LYS A 130 -11.78 -4.80 5.83
N GLU A 131 -12.83 -4.33 6.49
CA GLU A 131 -14.14 -4.22 5.86
C GLU A 131 -14.12 -3.22 4.70
N GLY A 132 -13.43 -2.10 4.85
CA GLY A 132 -13.19 -1.17 3.75
C GLY A 132 -12.43 -1.82 2.59
N TYR A 133 -11.48 -2.73 2.86
CA TYR A 133 -10.80 -3.49 1.82
C TYR A 133 -11.72 -4.47 1.08
N ARG A 134 -12.64 -5.13 1.79
CA ARG A 134 -13.64 -6.02 1.17
C ARG A 134 -14.57 -5.25 0.25
N VAL A 135 -14.99 -4.05 0.67
CA VAL A 135 -15.76 -3.12 -0.18
C VAL A 135 -14.93 -2.72 -1.41
N LEU A 136 -13.68 -2.29 -1.21
CA LEU A 136 -12.78 -1.89 -2.29
C LEU A 136 -12.58 -3.03 -3.32
N LYS A 137 -12.42 -4.27 -2.85
CA LYS A 137 -12.26 -5.45 -3.70
C LYS A 137 -13.50 -5.73 -4.55
N ARG A 138 -14.69 -5.52 -3.98
CA ARG A 138 -15.95 -5.61 -4.73
C ARG A 138 -16.06 -4.51 -5.77
N ASP A 139 -15.65 -3.28 -5.43
CA ASP A 139 -15.76 -2.11 -6.32
C ASP A 139 -14.78 -2.18 -7.50
N LEU A 140 -13.61 -2.82 -7.31
CA LEU A 140 -12.68 -3.12 -8.41
C LEU A 140 -13.23 -4.13 -9.44
N GLY A 141 -14.27 -4.87 -9.06
CA GLY A 141 -14.93 -5.84 -9.92
C GLY A 141 -14.13 -7.14 -10.11
N GLU A 142 -14.64 -7.96 -11.02
CA GLU A 142 -14.12 -9.31 -11.24
C GLU A 142 -12.96 -9.35 -12.22
N ARG A 143 -12.18 -10.43 -12.13
CA ARG A 143 -11.09 -10.76 -13.06
C ARG A 143 -11.58 -10.75 -14.52
N GLY A 144 -10.65 -10.61 -15.46
CA GLY A 144 -10.95 -10.64 -16.89
C GLY A 144 -11.17 -9.27 -17.53
N VAL A 145 -10.79 -8.17 -16.88
CA VAL A 145 -10.86 -6.82 -17.47
C VAL A 145 -10.14 -6.79 -18.82
N SER A 146 -8.91 -7.29 -18.90
CA SER A 146 -8.14 -7.31 -20.16
C SER A 146 -8.84 -8.09 -21.27
N GLN A 147 -9.48 -9.22 -20.93
CA GLN A 147 -10.23 -10.02 -21.90
C GLN A 147 -11.47 -9.27 -22.40
N ARG A 148 -12.30 -8.73 -21.49
CA ARG A 148 -13.49 -7.94 -21.84
C ARG A 148 -13.14 -6.74 -22.73
N ILE A 149 -12.02 -6.07 -22.43
CA ILE A 149 -11.53 -4.96 -23.24
C ILE A 149 -11.07 -5.45 -24.61
N GLY A 150 -10.36 -6.58 -24.69
CA GLY A 150 -9.95 -7.18 -25.96
C GLY A 150 -11.13 -7.57 -26.85
N GLU A 151 -12.13 -8.25 -26.28
CA GLU A 151 -13.39 -8.59 -26.96
C GLU A 151 -14.10 -7.33 -27.48
N ARG A 152 -14.20 -6.30 -26.63
CA ARG A 152 -14.80 -5.02 -27.00
C ARG A 152 -14.06 -4.29 -28.13
N MET A 153 -12.72 -4.35 -28.14
CA MET A 153 -11.92 -3.77 -29.22
C MET A 153 -12.22 -4.45 -30.56
N ILE A 154 -12.35 -5.78 -30.57
CA ILE A 154 -12.70 -6.55 -31.78
C ILE A 154 -14.11 -6.21 -32.27
N GLU A 155 -15.09 -6.15 -31.36
CA GLU A 155 -16.45 -5.73 -31.69
C GLU A 155 -16.49 -4.37 -32.37
N LEU A 156 -15.79 -3.38 -31.79
CA LEU A 156 -15.76 -2.01 -32.31
C LEU A 156 -15.18 -1.94 -33.72
N LEU A 157 -14.13 -2.72 -34.00
CA LEU A 157 -13.53 -2.80 -35.33
C LEU A 157 -14.48 -3.42 -36.37
N ASN A 158 -15.24 -4.45 -35.97
CA ASN A 158 -16.18 -5.14 -36.88
C ASN A 158 -17.50 -4.36 -37.07
N SER A 159 -17.88 -3.52 -36.11
CA SER A 159 -19.08 -2.66 -36.18
C SER A 159 -18.85 -1.33 -36.93
N GLY A 160 -17.60 -1.05 -37.34
CA GLY A 160 -17.20 0.14 -38.10
C GLY A 160 -17.23 -0.01 -39.64
N THR A 161 -17.84 -1.09 -40.14
CA THR A 161 -18.24 -1.31 -41.56
C THR A 161 -19.75 -1.34 -41.66
#